data_AF-A0A7V5RD09-F1
#
_entry.id   AF-A0A7V5RD09-F1
#
_cell.length_a   1.000
_cell.length_b   1.000
_cell.length_c   1.000
_cell.angle_alpha   90.00
_cell.angle_beta   90.00
_cell.angle_gamma   90.00
#
_symmetry.space_group_name_H-M   'P 1'
#
loop_
_entity.id
_entity.type
_entity.pdbx_description
1 polymer ?
#
loop_
_entity_poly.entity_id
_entity_poly.type
_entity_poly.pdbx_seq_one_letter_code
_entity_poly.pdbx_strand_id
1 'polypeptide(L)'
;MAIISFDPDTIIEYVPEYGGNRDSDEPCVVRLRFVPYSRVQHYSRILAARTGGVSDPLKAAEAGQAVQRRQFVENVEQVSGYYIGGREVTDPAEFYDTADTELVLEIVAAMESQARLSEGQRKN
;
A
#
# COMPACT_ATOMS: atom_id res chain seq x y z
N MET A 1 -9.40 27.17 15.87
CA MET A 1 -9.07 25.94 16.61
C MET A 1 -9.65 24.79 15.82
N ALA A 2 -8.88 24.18 14.92
CA ALA A 2 -9.38 23.12 14.06
C ALA A 2 -9.25 21.78 14.80
N ILE A 3 -10.39 21.21 15.19
CA ILE A 3 -10.46 19.79 15.53
C ILE A 3 -10.44 19.06 14.20
N ILE A 4 -9.25 18.65 13.74
CA ILE A 4 -9.14 17.75 12.59
C ILE A 4 -9.34 16.35 13.16
N SER A 5 -10.60 15.89 13.24
CA SER A 5 -10.85 14.46 13.36
C SER A 5 -10.53 13.85 12.00
N PHE A 6 -9.37 13.21 11.89
CA PHE A 6 -9.15 12.29 10.79
C PHE A 6 -9.99 11.05 11.07
N ASP A 7 -11.00 10.84 10.23
CA ASP A 7 -11.85 9.68 10.30
C ASP A 7 -10.97 8.45 10.00
N PRO A 8 -10.77 7.52 10.94
CA PRO A 8 -10.01 6.29 10.69
C PRO A 8 -10.64 5.43 9.58
N ASP A 9 -11.90 5.69 9.24
CA ASP A 9 -12.63 5.07 8.13
C ASP A 9 -12.49 5.85 6.82
N THR A 10 -11.59 6.85 6.75
CA THR A 10 -11.30 7.57 5.50
C THR A 10 -10.71 6.59 4.48
N ILE A 11 -11.44 6.42 3.38
CA ILE A 11 -10.98 5.72 2.18
C ILE A 11 -10.48 6.75 1.18
N ILE A 12 -9.30 6.49 0.64
CA ILE A 12 -8.63 7.32 -0.36
C ILE A 12 -8.60 6.55 -1.67
N GLU A 13 -9.09 7.15 -2.73
CA GLU A 13 -9.03 6.58 -4.06
C GLU A 13 -7.71 6.99 -4.71
N TYR A 14 -6.86 6.01 -4.99
CA TYR A 14 -5.56 6.18 -5.62
C TYR A 14 -5.59 5.60 -7.03
N VAL A 15 -5.16 6.39 -8.01
CA VAL A 15 -5.01 5.97 -9.41
C VAL A 15 -3.51 5.85 -9.72
N PRO A 16 -2.97 4.62 -9.81
CA PRO A 16 -1.56 4.41 -10.13
C PRO A 16 -1.19 5.01 -11.49
N GLU A 17 0.03 5.51 -11.61
CA GLU A 17 0.61 6.02 -12.86
C GLU A 17 1.15 4.91 -13.76
N TYR A 18 1.38 3.72 -13.18
CA TYR A 18 1.84 2.51 -13.84
C TYR A 18 1.28 2.34 -15.26
N GLY A 19 2.18 2.19 -16.24
CA GLY A 19 1.81 1.82 -17.62
C GLY A 19 0.91 2.82 -18.37
N GLY A 20 0.84 4.09 -17.95
CA GLY A 20 -0.08 5.07 -18.55
C GLY A 20 -1.53 4.89 -18.08
N ASN A 21 -1.74 4.17 -16.98
CA ASN A 21 -3.06 3.85 -16.43
C ASN A 21 -3.94 5.08 -16.19
N ARG A 22 -3.36 6.23 -15.83
CA ARG A 22 -4.10 7.49 -15.62
C ARG A 22 -4.74 8.06 -16.89
N ASP A 23 -4.21 7.67 -18.06
CA ASP A 23 -4.71 8.11 -19.36
C ASP A 23 -5.67 7.07 -19.99
N SER A 24 -5.96 5.96 -19.28
CA SER A 24 -6.91 4.92 -19.72
C SER A 24 -8.35 5.38 -19.55
N ASP A 25 -9.23 4.98 -20.48
CA ASP A 25 -10.69 5.17 -20.36
C ASP A 25 -11.26 4.39 -19.15
N GLU A 26 -10.63 3.28 -18.80
CA GLU A 26 -10.93 2.45 -17.62
C GLU A 26 -9.66 2.32 -16.78
N PRO A 27 -9.35 3.30 -15.91
CA PRO A 27 -8.16 3.25 -15.09
C PRO A 27 -8.31 2.25 -13.94
N CYS A 28 -7.23 1.56 -13.60
CA CYS A 28 -7.09 0.86 -12.35
C CYS A 28 -7.16 1.87 -11.19
N VAL A 29 -8.09 1.63 -10.27
CA VAL A 29 -8.30 2.43 -9.07
C VAL A 29 -8.14 1.54 -7.85
N VAL A 30 -7.34 2.01 -6.89
CA VAL A 30 -7.06 1.32 -5.65
C VAL A 30 -7.62 2.14 -4.50
N ARG A 31 -8.55 1.55 -3.73
CA ARG A 31 -9.15 2.18 -2.56
C ARG A 31 -8.30 1.83 -1.35
N LEU A 32 -7.62 2.84 -0.81
CA LEU A 32 -6.67 2.75 0.28
C LEU A 32 -7.31 3.25 1.56
N ARG A 33 -7.18 2.47 2.63
CA ARG A 33 -7.47 2.97 3.97
C ARG A 33 -6.38 3.95 4.38
N PHE A 34 -6.76 4.98 5.12
CA PHE A 34 -5.79 5.88 5.71
C PHE A 34 -4.82 5.11 6.61
N VAL A 35 -3.52 5.12 6.26
CA VAL A 35 -2.47 4.50 7.04
C VAL A 35 -1.78 5.57 7.90
N PRO A 36 -2.01 5.62 9.23
CA PRO A 36 -1.31 6.57 10.06
C PRO A 36 0.19 6.24 10.11
N TYR A 37 1.02 7.25 10.31
CA TYR A 37 2.48 7.05 10.36
C TYR A 37 2.92 6.06 11.45
N SER A 38 2.18 5.96 12.56
CA SER A 38 2.40 4.93 13.59
C SER A 38 2.24 3.50 13.08
N ARG A 39 1.29 3.26 12.16
CA ARG A 39 1.10 1.96 11.47
C ARG A 39 2.25 1.68 10.51
N VAL A 40 2.72 2.69 9.76
CA VAL A 40 3.91 2.54 8.90
C VAL A 40 5.13 2.12 9.73
N GLN A 41 5.39 2.83 10.84
CA GLN A 41 6.47 2.48 11.76
C GLN A 41 6.32 1.08 12.37
N HIS A 42 5.08 0.63 12.62
CA HIS A 42 4.82 -0.72 13.12
C HIS A 42 5.31 -1.79 12.13
N TYR A 43 5.02 -1.66 10.83
CA TYR A 43 5.53 -2.58 9.82
C TYR A 43 7.05 -2.50 9.68
N SER A 44 7.65 -1.31 9.75
CA SER A 44 9.11 -1.16 9.74
C SER A 44 9.77 -1.88 10.94
N ARG A 45 9.15 -1.84 12.12
CA ARG A 45 9.64 -2.56 13.30
C ARG A 45 9.49 -4.07 13.15
N ILE A 46 8.37 -4.55 12.61
CA ILE A 46 8.18 -5.98 12.31
C ILE A 46 9.24 -6.45 11.32
N LEU A 47 9.49 -5.67 10.26
CA LEU A 47 10.50 -5.97 9.27
C LEU A 47 11.88 -6.11 9.92
N ALA A 48 12.31 -5.09 10.66
CA ALA A 48 13.59 -5.10 11.37
C ALA A 48 13.71 -6.26 12.38
N ALA A 49 12.62 -6.63 13.06
CA ALA A 49 12.61 -7.76 13.99
C ALA A 49 12.73 -9.12 13.27
N ARG A 50 12.17 -9.24 12.06
CA ARG A 50 12.23 -10.48 11.26
C ARG A 50 13.51 -10.63 10.46
N THR A 51 14.16 -9.52 10.09
CA THR A 51 15.42 -9.53 9.33
C THR A 51 16.65 -9.34 10.23
N GLY A 52 16.47 -8.80 11.44
CA GLY A 52 17.53 -8.59 12.42
C GLY A 52 18.20 -9.89 12.83
N GLY A 53 19.46 -10.06 12.42
CA GLY A 53 20.24 -11.27 12.70
C GLY A 53 20.11 -12.39 11.66
N VAL A 54 19.35 -12.18 10.59
CA VAL A 54 19.31 -13.11 9.45
C VAL A 54 20.50 -12.82 8.54
N SER A 55 21.46 -13.74 8.49
CA SER A 55 22.65 -13.65 7.63
C SER A 55 22.41 -14.08 6.19
N ASP A 56 21.32 -14.79 5.94
CA ASP A 56 20.92 -15.29 4.62
C ASP A 56 20.06 -14.24 3.88
N PRO A 57 20.57 -13.67 2.77
CA PRO A 57 19.84 -12.65 2.00
C PRO A 57 18.49 -13.13 1.47
N LEU A 58 18.35 -14.43 1.13
CA LEU A 58 17.10 -14.97 0.60
C LEU A 58 16.02 -14.98 1.68
N LYS A 59 16.35 -15.45 2.89
CA LYS A 59 15.43 -15.45 4.03
C LYS A 59 15.04 -14.03 4.45
N ALA A 60 15.97 -13.08 4.35
CA ALA A 60 15.68 -11.67 4.61
C ALA A 60 14.70 -11.09 3.58
N ALA A 61 14.86 -11.44 2.30
CA ALA A 61 13.96 -11.02 1.22
C ALA A 61 12.55 -11.62 1.40
N GLU A 62 12.43 -12.91 1.68
CA GLU A 62 11.15 -13.58 1.95
C GLU A 62 10.41 -12.96 3.15
N ALA A 63 11.14 -12.68 4.23
CA ALA A 63 10.59 -11.99 5.40
C ALA A 63 10.10 -10.58 5.05
N GLY A 64 10.84 -9.87 4.20
CA GLY A 64 10.46 -8.55 3.70
C GLY A 64 9.17 -8.58 2.88
N GLN A 65 9.10 -9.49 1.92
CA GLN A 65 7.93 -9.67 1.07
C GLN A 65 6.69 -10.06 1.90
N ALA A 66 6.83 -10.94 2.89
CA ALA A 66 5.73 -11.32 3.76
C ALA A 66 5.17 -10.15 4.58
N VAL A 67 6.04 -9.25 5.06
CA VAL A 67 5.62 -8.04 5.78
C VAL A 67 4.97 -7.03 4.84
N GLN A 68 5.53 -6.83 3.64
CA GLN A 68 4.98 -5.93 2.63
C GLN A 68 3.61 -6.41 2.17
N ARG A 69 3.45 -7.70 1.84
CA ARG A 69 2.15 -8.29 1.48
C ARG A 69 1.12 -8.06 2.57
N ARG A 70 1.51 -8.25 3.82
CA ARG A 70 0.63 -7.99 4.96
C ARG A 70 0.22 -6.51 5.05
N GLN A 71 1.18 -5.59 4.92
CA GLN A 71 0.90 -4.16 4.88
C GLN A 71 -0.05 -3.81 3.74
N PHE A 72 0.15 -4.37 2.56
CA PHE A 72 -0.69 -4.13 1.40
C PHE A 72 -2.12 -4.61 1.65
N VAL A 73 -2.31 -5.90 1.96
CA VAL A 73 -3.64 -6.52 2.12
C VAL A 73 -4.44 -5.93 3.27
N GLU A 74 -3.77 -5.51 4.36
CA GLU A 74 -4.47 -4.89 5.49
C GLU A 74 -4.96 -3.46 5.22
N ASN A 75 -4.35 -2.76 4.26
CA ASN A 75 -4.60 -1.34 4.01
C ASN A 75 -5.23 -1.04 2.63
N VAL A 76 -5.23 -1.98 1.69
CA VAL A 76 -6.04 -1.90 0.48
C VAL A 76 -7.40 -2.50 0.77
N GLU A 77 -8.45 -1.72 0.53
CA GLU A 77 -9.83 -2.16 0.72
C GLU A 77 -10.40 -2.81 -0.53
N GLN A 78 -10.14 -2.21 -1.69
CA GLN A 78 -10.71 -2.65 -2.95
C GLN A 78 -9.78 -2.26 -4.10
N VAL A 79 -9.73 -3.11 -5.12
CA VAL A 79 -9.15 -2.81 -6.42
C VAL A 79 -10.26 -2.85 -7.47
N SER A 80 -10.19 -1.95 -8.44
CA SER A 80 -11.12 -1.90 -9.57
C SER A 80 -10.37 -1.56 -10.84
N GLY A 81 -10.83 -2.05 -11.99
CA GLY A 81 -10.21 -1.74 -13.27
C GLY A 81 -8.87 -2.46 -13.53
N TYR A 82 -8.56 -3.51 -12.77
CA TYR A 82 -7.40 -4.37 -13.02
C TYR A 82 -7.86 -5.76 -13.47
N TYR A 83 -7.38 -6.21 -14.63
CA TYR A 83 -7.85 -7.43 -15.28
C TYR A 83 -6.71 -8.40 -15.59
N ILE A 84 -6.97 -9.68 -15.33
CA ILE A 84 -6.08 -10.79 -15.69
C ILE A 84 -6.86 -11.80 -16.51
N GLY A 85 -6.40 -12.05 -17.73
CA GLY A 85 -7.04 -13.03 -18.62
C GLY A 85 -8.53 -12.74 -18.87
N GLY A 86 -8.91 -11.46 -18.87
CA GLY A 86 -10.30 -11.02 -19.05
C GLY A 86 -11.17 -11.07 -17.79
N ARG A 87 -10.63 -11.45 -16.63
CA ARG A 87 -11.32 -11.39 -15.34
C ARG A 87 -10.80 -10.23 -14.51
N GLU A 88 -11.72 -9.45 -13.92
CA GLU A 88 -11.37 -8.40 -12.96
C GLU A 88 -10.87 -8.99 -11.65
N VAL A 89 -9.76 -8.47 -11.13
CA VAL A 89 -9.25 -8.78 -9.81
C VAL A 89 -9.67 -7.67 -8.85
N THR A 90 -10.52 -8.01 -7.90
CA THR A 90 -11.03 -7.08 -6.88
C THR A 90 -10.46 -7.36 -5.51
N ASP A 91 -9.97 -8.59 -5.28
CA ASP A 91 -9.36 -9.01 -4.02
C ASP A 91 -7.93 -8.44 -3.89
N PRO A 92 -7.61 -7.74 -2.79
CA PRO A 92 -6.28 -7.16 -2.59
C PRO A 92 -5.14 -8.16 -2.50
N ALA A 93 -5.39 -9.37 -1.97
CA ALA A 93 -4.36 -10.39 -1.86
C ALA A 93 -4.06 -11.00 -3.23
N GLU A 94 -5.10 -11.28 -4.00
CA GLU A 94 -4.96 -11.72 -5.39
C GLU A 94 -4.27 -10.65 -6.24
N PHE A 95 -4.63 -9.38 -6.07
CA PHE A 95 -3.97 -8.29 -6.77
C PHE A 95 -2.48 -8.20 -6.43
N TYR A 96 -2.10 -8.28 -5.15
CA TYR A 96 -0.69 -8.26 -4.74
C TYR A 96 0.11 -9.42 -5.36
N ASP A 97 -0.49 -10.61 -5.44
CA ASP A 97 0.18 -11.81 -5.93
C ASP A 97 0.30 -11.85 -7.47
N THR A 98 -0.44 -11.00 -8.18
CA THR A 98 -0.56 -11.04 -9.64
C THR A 98 -0.14 -9.76 -10.36
N ALA A 99 -0.19 -8.62 -9.67
CA ALA A 99 0.31 -7.35 -10.19
C ALA A 99 1.83 -7.34 -10.33
N ASP A 100 2.32 -6.52 -11.26
CA ASP A 100 3.74 -6.29 -11.38
C ASP A 100 4.32 -5.64 -10.12
N THR A 101 5.55 -6.03 -9.78
CA THR A 101 6.26 -5.52 -8.61
C THR A 101 6.31 -3.99 -8.58
N GLU A 102 6.47 -3.32 -9.72
CA GLU A 102 6.52 -1.86 -9.79
C GLU A 102 5.20 -1.21 -9.37
N LEU A 103 4.07 -1.76 -9.82
CA LEU A 103 2.73 -1.29 -9.44
C LEU A 103 2.49 -1.46 -7.93
N VAL A 104 2.86 -2.62 -7.38
CA VAL A 104 2.76 -2.89 -5.95
C VAL A 104 3.62 -1.89 -5.14
N LEU A 105 4.86 -1.65 -5.58
CA LEU A 105 5.76 -0.69 -4.93
C LEU A 105 5.23 0.74 -4.99
N GLU A 106 4.65 1.15 -6.11
CA GLU A 106 4.03 2.46 -6.27
C GLU A 106 2.90 2.68 -5.25
N ILE A 107 2.01 1.70 -5.12
CA ILE A 107 0.88 1.77 -4.18
C ILE A 107 1.37 1.82 -2.73
N VAL A 108 2.36 1.00 -2.37
CA VAL A 108 2.96 1.03 -1.01
C VAL A 108 3.60 2.39 -0.73
N ALA A 109 4.33 2.95 -1.70
CA ALA A 109 4.92 4.28 -1.56
C ALA A 109 3.87 5.38 -1.40
N ALA A 110 2.73 5.27 -2.11
CA ALA A 110 1.60 6.18 -1.96
C ALA A 110 1.02 6.13 -0.54
N MET A 111 0.82 4.94 0.03
CA MET A 111 0.38 4.77 1.43
C MET A 111 1.33 5.45 2.42
N GLU A 112 2.64 5.26 2.26
CA GLU A 112 3.65 5.85 3.14
C GLU A 112 3.78 7.37 3.00
N SER A 113 3.63 7.89 1.77
CA SER A 113 3.67 9.33 1.48
C SER A 113 2.49 10.06 2.12
N GLN A 114 1.29 9.48 2.03
CA GLN A 114 0.09 10.01 2.69
C GLN A 114 0.27 10.11 4.21
N ALA A 115 0.87 9.08 4.82
CA ALA A 115 1.17 9.07 6.24
C ALA A 115 2.05 10.27 6.65
N ARG A 116 3.10 10.57 5.86
CA ARG A 116 4.02 11.69 6.13
C ARG A 116 3.37 13.06 5.92
N LEU A 117 2.56 13.22 4.87
CA LEU A 117 1.84 14.48 4.60
C LEU A 117 0.85 14.81 5.71
N SER A 118 0.11 13.82 6.21
CA SER A 118 -0.83 14.01 7.33
C SER A 118 -0.15 14.48 8.62
N GLU A 119 1.07 14.00 8.91
CA GLU A 119 1.83 14.42 10.09
C GLU A 119 2.46 15.81 9.92
N GLY A 120 2.92 16.13 8.70
CA GLY A 120 3.43 17.47 8.37
C GLY A 120 2.35 18.54 8.49
N GLN A 121 1.12 18.26 8.04
CA GLN A 121 -0.03 19.13 8.23
C GLN A 121 -0.48 19.22 9.70
N ARG A 122 -0.22 18.19 10.53
CA ARG A 122 -0.52 18.19 11.96
C ARG A 122 0.44 19.09 12.78
N LYS A 123 1.64 19.38 12.28
CA LYS A 123 2.67 20.16 12.98
C LYS A 123 2.68 21.65 12.62
N ASN A 124 2.03 22.05 11.52
CA ASN A 124 1.81 23.45 11.11
C ASN A 124 0.44 23.94 11.61
#